data_AF-B8EKV8-F1
#
_entry.id   AF-B8EKV8-F1
#
_cell.length_a   1.000
_cell.length_b   1.000
_cell.length_c   1.000
_cell.angle_alpha   90.00
_cell.angle_beta   90.00
_cell.angle_gamma   90.00
#
_symmetry.space_group_name_H-M   'P 1'
#
loop_
_entity.id
_entity.type
_entity.pdbx_description
1 polymer ?
#
loop_
_entity_poly.entity_id
_entity_poly.type
_entity_poly.pdbx_seq_one_letter_code
_entity_poly.pdbx_strand_id
1 'polypeptide(L)'
;MAITSADVLHALIRECTEKAAEAEAAGDNAKASVFHRLIGKFTAQLDSLGGPRKTLPVTRERPWWLRRRSNDFDMSRNYQRM
;
A
#
# COMPACT_ATOMS: atom_id res chain seq x y z
N MET A 1 -32.13 -15.16 -6.70
CA MET A 1 -31.11 -14.10 -6.49
C MET A 1 -29.77 -14.72 -6.87
N ALA A 2 -29.14 -14.28 -7.96
CA ALA A 2 -27.86 -14.86 -8.39
C ALA A 2 -26.76 -14.31 -7.48
N ILE A 3 -25.94 -15.20 -6.89
CA ILE A 3 -24.77 -14.79 -6.13
C ILE A 3 -23.79 -14.17 -7.11
N THR A 4 -23.47 -12.89 -6.91
CA THR A 4 -22.50 -12.20 -7.77
C THR A 4 -21.08 -12.49 -7.29
N SER A 5 -20.10 -12.36 -8.17
CA SER A 5 -18.68 -12.45 -7.80
C SER A 5 -18.29 -11.42 -6.73
N ALA A 6 -18.98 -10.28 -6.68
CA ALA A 6 -18.82 -9.28 -5.63
C ALA A 6 -19.29 -9.80 -4.26
N ASP A 7 -20.45 -10.47 -4.20
CA ASP A 7 -20.95 -11.07 -2.95
C ASP A 7 -19.99 -12.11 -2.39
N VAL A 8 -19.39 -12.93 -3.28
CA VAL A 8 -18.37 -13.91 -2.89
C VAL A 8 -17.12 -13.24 -2.32
N LEU A 9 -16.62 -12.18 -2.97
CA LEU A 9 -15.45 -11.46 -2.48
C LEU A 9 -15.71 -10.74 -1.16
N HIS A 10 -16.92 -10.19 -0.96
CA HIS A 10 -17.32 -9.62 0.32
C HIS A 10 -17.34 -10.66 1.44
N ALA A 11 -17.86 -11.87 1.17
CA ALA A 11 -17.83 -12.97 2.12
C ALA A 11 -16.40 -13.40 2.48
N LEU A 12 -15.51 -13.51 1.47
CA LEU A 12 -14.10 -13.88 1.68
C LEU A 12 -13.32 -12.84 2.47
N ILE A 13 -13.58 -11.54 2.25
CA ILE A 13 -12.97 -10.47 3.05
C ILE A 13 -13.40 -10.59 4.51
N ARG A 14 -14.69 -10.81 4.75
CA ARG A 14 -15.22 -10.98 6.11
C ARG A 14 -14.57 -12.16 6.82
N GLU A 15 -14.50 -13.31 6.17
CA GLU A 15 -13.85 -14.50 6.71
C GLU A 15 -12.37 -14.24 7.02
N CYS A 16 -11.64 -13.57 6.12
CA CYS A 16 -10.24 -13.22 6.35
C CYS A 16 -10.07 -12.22 7.51
N THR A 17 -11.00 -11.29 7.72
CA THR A 17 -10.95 -10.36 8.85
C THR A 17 -11.17 -11.06 10.18
N GLU A 18 -12.11 -12.02 10.23
CA GLU A 18 -12.36 -12.84 11.42
C GLU A 18 -11.11 -13.69 11.73
N LYS A 19 -10.51 -14.32 10.72
CA LYS A 19 -9.27 -15.11 10.87
C LYS A 19 -8.04 -14.28 11.22
N ALA A 20 -7.95 -13.04 10.73
CA ALA A 20 -6.89 -12.11 11.12
C ALA A 20 -7.00 -11.77 12.62
N ALA A 21 -8.21 -11.47 13.09
CA ALA A 21 -8.46 -11.18 14.50
C ALA A 21 -8.17 -12.39 15.40
N GLU A 22 -8.56 -13.60 14.99
CA GLU A 22 -8.20 -14.85 15.69
C GLU A 22 -6.67 -15.04 15.77
N ALA A 23 -5.95 -14.78 14.68
CA ALA A 23 -4.49 -14.90 14.64
C ALA A 23 -3.78 -13.84 15.50
N GLU A 24 -4.29 -12.61 15.52
CA GLU A 24 -3.79 -11.53 16.40
C GLU A 24 -4.03 -11.86 17.88
N ALA A 25 -5.23 -12.37 18.22
CA ALA A 25 -5.54 -12.81 19.58
C ALA A 25 -4.67 -13.99 20.03
N ALA A 26 -4.27 -14.86 19.11
CA ALA A 26 -3.33 -15.96 19.35
C ALA A 26 -1.85 -15.53 19.40
N GLY A 27 -1.54 -14.24 19.13
CA GLY A 27 -0.17 -13.73 19.07
C GLY A 27 0.62 -14.18 17.83
N ASP A 28 -0.05 -14.79 16.84
CA ASP A 28 0.57 -15.27 15.60
C ASP A 28 0.56 -14.17 14.53
N ASN A 29 1.45 -13.20 14.71
CA ASN A 29 1.60 -12.05 13.82
C ASN A 29 1.94 -12.45 12.37
N ALA A 30 2.58 -13.60 12.17
CA ALA A 30 2.90 -14.10 10.83
C ALA A 30 1.62 -14.52 10.09
N LYS A 31 0.72 -15.26 10.75
CA LYS A 31 -0.57 -15.62 10.17
C LYS A 31 -1.48 -14.41 9.99
N ALA A 32 -1.54 -13.50 10.97
CA ALA A 32 -2.31 -12.26 10.85
C ALA A 32 -1.87 -11.44 9.63
N SER A 33 -0.56 -11.31 9.40
CA SER A 33 0.00 -10.61 8.24
C SER A 33 -0.43 -11.23 6.90
N VAL A 34 -0.51 -12.57 6.83
CA VAL A 34 -1.01 -13.27 5.64
C VAL A 34 -2.47 -12.93 5.38
N PHE A 35 -3.33 -12.95 6.40
CA PHE A 35 -4.75 -12.60 6.26
C PHE A 35 -4.95 -11.14 5.86
N HIS A 36 -4.20 -10.20 6.45
CA HIS A 36 -4.20 -8.79 6.03
C HIS A 36 -3.81 -8.61 4.57
N ARG A 37 -2.83 -9.38 4.08
CA ARG A 37 -2.44 -9.37 2.67
C ARG A 37 -3.53 -9.92 1.75
N LEU A 38 -4.25 -10.96 2.20
CA LEU A 38 -5.38 -11.53 1.45
C LEU A 38 -6.55 -10.56 1.37
N ILE A 39 -6.90 -9.90 2.48
CA ILE A 39 -7.91 -8.83 2.52
C ILE A 39 -7.58 -7.76 1.48
N GLY A 40 -6.33 -7.26 1.46
CA GLY A 40 -5.92 -6.25 0.48
C GLY A 40 -6.08 -6.70 -0.98
N LYS A 41 -5.80 -7.96 -1.29
CA LYS A 41 -5.98 -8.51 -2.65
C LYS A 41 -7.46 -8.60 -3.04
N PHE A 42 -8.32 -9.08 -2.15
CA PHE A 42 -9.74 -9.20 -2.43
C PHE A 42 -10.42 -7.84 -2.55
N THR A 43 -10.03 -6.86 -1.72
CA THR A 43 -10.50 -5.49 -1.84
C THR A 43 -10.09 -4.87 -3.18
N ALA A 44 -8.85 -5.09 -3.63
CA ALA A 44 -8.41 -4.64 -4.95
C ALA A 44 -9.17 -5.32 -6.10
N GLN A 45 -9.52 -6.60 -5.97
CA GLN A 45 -10.35 -7.31 -6.95
C GLN A 45 -11.79 -6.80 -6.97
N LEU A 46 -12.39 -6.50 -5.81
CA LEU A 46 -13.70 -5.84 -5.73
C LEU A 46 -13.68 -4.47 -6.42
N ASP A 47 -12.66 -3.66 -6.14
CA ASP A 47 -12.49 -2.37 -6.79
C ASP A 47 -12.33 -2.50 -8.32
N SER A 48 -11.70 -3.58 -8.80
CA SER A 48 -11.56 -3.88 -10.23
C SER A 48 -12.85 -4.37 -10.90
N LEU A 49 -13.78 -4.98 -10.15
CA LEU A 49 -15.09 -5.41 -10.66
C LEU A 49 -16.06 -4.21 -10.83
N GLY A 50 -15.80 -3.09 -10.14
CA GLY A 50 -16.61 -1.88 -10.20
C GLY A 50 -16.33 -0.92 -11.37
N GLY A 51 -15.42 -1.24 -12.30
CA GLY A 51 -15.01 -0.32 -13.39
C GLY A 51 -14.05 0.78 -12.93
N PRO A 52 -13.40 1.50 -13.86
CA PRO A 52 -12.13 2.19 -13.59
C PRO A 52 -12.33 3.33 -12.60
N ARG A 53 -11.95 3.13 -11.33
CA ARG A 53 -11.62 4.25 -10.46
C ARG A 53 -10.51 5.01 -11.17
N LYS A 54 -10.83 6.24 -11.59
CA LYS A 54 -9.85 7.28 -11.96
C LYS A 54 -8.65 7.09 -11.04
N THR A 55 -7.56 6.57 -11.58
CA THR A 55 -6.24 6.82 -11.03
C THR A 55 -6.13 8.33 -11.01
N LEU A 56 -6.46 8.95 -9.88
CA LEU A 56 -5.95 10.28 -9.60
C LEU A 56 -4.44 10.13 -9.82
N PRO A 57 -3.84 10.91 -10.73
CA PRO A 57 -2.40 10.84 -10.89
C PRO A 57 -1.85 11.14 -9.50
N VAL A 58 -1.19 10.14 -8.90
CA VAL A 58 -0.29 10.41 -7.80
C VAL A 58 0.82 11.22 -8.45
N THR A 59 0.63 12.54 -8.52
CA THR A 59 1.69 13.50 -8.82
C THR A 59 2.72 13.30 -7.71
N ARG A 60 3.63 12.37 -7.94
CA ARG A 60 4.88 12.19 -7.19
C ARG A 60 5.85 13.34 -7.47
N GLU A 61 5.37 14.44 -8.03
CA GLU A 61 6.06 15.70 -8.08
C GLU A 61 5.99 16.32 -6.69
N ARG A 62 6.98 15.95 -5.86
CA ARG A 62 7.30 16.75 -4.68
C ARG A 62 7.30 18.22 -5.11
N PRO A 63 6.52 19.08 -4.45
CA PRO A 63 6.49 20.48 -4.77
C PRO A 63 7.92 21.03 -4.86
N TRP A 64 8.19 21.90 -5.84
CA TRP A 64 9.52 22.47 -6.09
C TRP A 64 10.14 23.11 -4.83
N TRP A 65 9.31 23.58 -3.90
CA TRP A 65 9.71 24.15 -2.61
C TRP A 65 10.15 23.11 -1.55
N LEU A 66 9.93 21.80 -1.79
CA LEU A 66 10.38 20.68 -0.96
C LEU A 66 11.58 19.90 -1.55
N ARG A 67 12.12 20.30 -2.71
CA ARG A 67 13.45 19.81 -3.12
C ARG A 67 14.48 20.39 -2.16
N ARG A 68 15.02 19.54 -1.26
CA ARG A 68 16.18 19.89 -0.44
C ARG A 68 17.24 20.54 -1.34
N ARG A 69 17.64 21.77 -1.02
CA ARG A 69 18.96 22.30 -1.37
C ARG A 69 19.99 21.48 -0.61
N SER A 70 20.29 20.29 -1.09
CA SER A 70 21.48 19.55 -0.72
C SER A 70 22.44 19.74 -1.89
N ASN A 71 23.26 20.80 -1.84
CA ASN A 71 24.67 20.79 -2.28
C ASN A 71 25.20 22.24 -2.49
N ASP A 72 25.43 22.98 -1.41
CA ASP A 72 26.26 24.21 -1.43
C ASP A 72 27.45 24.06 -0.47
N PHE A 73 27.95 22.83 -0.32
CA PHE A 73 29.22 22.56 0.34
C PHE A 73 30.16 21.86 -0.65
N ASP A 74 30.34 22.49 -1.81
CA ASP A 74 31.49 22.21 -2.66
C ASP A 74 32.71 22.93 -2.05
N MET A 75 33.26 22.36 -0.99
CA MET A 75 34.66 22.60 -0.61
C MET A 75 35.51 21.47 -1.20
N SER A 76 35.51 21.33 -2.52
CA SER A 76 36.64 20.74 -3.22
C SER A 76 37.54 21.86 -3.75
N ARG A 77 38.86 21.73 -3.52
CA ARG A 77 40.00 22.55 -4.01
C ARG A 77 40.62 23.59 -3.08
N ASN A 78 41.12 23.15 -1.92
CA ASN A 78 42.32 23.80 -1.34
C ASN A 78 43.44 22.81 -0.97
N TYR A 79 43.58 21.73 -1.76
CA TYR A 79 44.71 20.80 -1.69
C TYR A 79 45.43 20.60 -3.04
N GLN A 80 45.09 21.39 -4.05
CA GLN A 80 45.77 21.38 -5.35
C GLN A 80 45.99 22.80 -5.85
N ARG A 81 46.89 23.52 -5.17
CA ARG A 81 47.85 24.46 -5.78
C ARG A 81 48.75 25.03 -4.67
N MET A 82 49.93 24.40 -4.53
CA MET A 82 51.15 24.89 -3.87
C MET A 82 51.12 25.03 -2.35
#